data_AF-A0A1V3JK17-F1
#
_entry.id   AF-A0A1V3JK17-F1
#
_cell.length_a   1.000
_cell.length_b   1.000
_cell.length_c   1.000
_cell.angle_alpha   90.00
_cell.angle_beta   90.00
_cell.angle_gamma   90.00
#
_symmetry.space_group_name_H-M   'P 1'
#
loop_
_entity.id
_entity.type
_entity.pdbx_description
1 polymer ?
#
loop_
_entity_poly.entity_id
_entity_poly.type
_entity_poly.pdbx_seq_one_letter_code
_entity_poly.pdbx_strand_id
1 'polypeptide(L)'
;MDRRNLLLKEMGITRWQLHRPEVLQGAVGIAVSENIRFIVVTDENFSQSPLLADILLSLELKKEDCLCLNYDQIQHLELNHAVRYWLLAENAEKIDRTLPYCTNAEQIYRSLDYAHFQSSSAAKREFWLQIQQVQ
;
A
#
# COMPACT_ATOMS: atom_id res chain seq x y z
N MET A 1 -42.14 -4.85 -10.98
CA MET A 1 -42.16 -4.08 -9.72
C MET A 1 -42.83 -4.91 -8.65
N ASP A 2 -42.17 -5.09 -7.51
CA ASP A 2 -42.43 -6.19 -6.58
C ASP A 2 -43.43 -5.76 -5.48
N ARG A 3 -44.63 -6.38 -5.45
CA ARG A 3 -45.74 -6.10 -4.52
C ARG A 3 -45.31 -6.09 -3.04
N ARG A 4 -44.27 -6.86 -2.71
CA ARG A 4 -43.68 -6.94 -1.38
C ARG A 4 -43.04 -5.63 -0.94
N ASN A 5 -42.41 -4.88 -1.85
CA ASN A 5 -41.79 -3.59 -1.51
C ASN A 5 -42.84 -2.52 -1.19
N LEU A 6 -43.99 -2.54 -1.86
CA LEU A 6 -45.10 -1.63 -1.56
C LEU A 6 -45.66 -1.89 -0.15
N LEU A 7 -45.89 -3.16 0.20
CA LEU A 7 -46.38 -3.53 1.53
C LEU A 7 -45.39 -3.18 2.65
N LEU A 8 -44.09 -3.39 2.42
CA LEU A 8 -43.06 -3.02 3.39
C LEU A 8 -43.00 -1.51 3.62
N LYS A 9 -43.18 -0.71 2.55
CA LYS A 9 -43.22 0.75 2.64
C LYS A 9 -44.47 1.26 3.38
N GLU A 10 -45.63 0.65 3.15
CA GLU A 10 -46.88 0.97 3.86
C GLU A 10 -46.80 0.65 5.36
N MET A 11 -46.00 -0.37 5.74
CA MET A 11 -45.73 -0.70 7.15
C MET A 11 -44.65 0.19 7.79
N GLY A 12 -44.15 1.21 7.09
CA GLY A 12 -43.09 2.08 7.58
C GLY A 12 -41.71 1.42 7.68
N ILE A 13 -41.53 0.25 7.04
CA ILE A 13 -40.28 -0.51 7.09
C ILE A 13 -39.37 -0.02 5.95
N THR A 14 -38.38 0.80 6.30
CA THR A 14 -37.33 1.23 5.37
C THR A 14 -36.37 0.08 5.12
N ARG A 15 -36.36 -0.43 3.89
CA ARG A 15 -35.42 -1.48 3.47
C ARG A 15 -34.10 -0.86 3.05
N TRP A 16 -33.07 -1.03 3.88
CA TRP A 16 -31.70 -0.68 3.52
C TRP A 16 -31.20 -1.68 2.47
N GLN A 17 -30.92 -1.19 1.28
CA GLN A 17 -30.25 -1.98 0.25
C GLN A 17 -28.78 -1.61 0.25
N LEU A 18 -27.93 -2.60 0.45
CA LEU A 18 -26.49 -2.39 0.44
C LEU A 18 -26.06 -1.90 -0.95
N HIS A 19 -25.41 -0.74 -1.00
CA HIS A 19 -24.87 -0.19 -2.24
C HIS A 19 -23.53 -0.90 -2.53
N ARG A 20 -23.45 -1.60 -3.68
CA ARG A 20 -22.34 -2.46 -4.13
C ARG A 20 -22.09 -3.71 -3.25
N PRO A 21 -22.93 -4.75 -3.39
CA PRO A 21 -22.71 -6.02 -2.69
C PRO A 21 -21.47 -6.79 -3.17
N GLU A 22 -20.94 -6.47 -4.35
CA GLU A 22 -19.71 -7.04 -4.92
C GLU A 22 -18.45 -6.76 -4.06
N VAL A 23 -18.40 -5.61 -3.35
CA VAL A 23 -17.27 -5.25 -2.48
C VAL A 23 -17.17 -6.17 -1.26
N LEU A 24 -18.25 -6.89 -0.93
CA LEU A 24 -18.30 -7.86 0.17
C LEU A 24 -18.05 -9.30 -0.29
N GLN A 25 -17.78 -9.57 -1.57
CA GLN A 25 -17.57 -10.93 -2.09
C GLN A 25 -16.13 -11.47 -1.90
N GLY A 26 -15.27 -10.76 -1.18
CA GLY A 26 -13.94 -11.27 -0.79
C GLY A 26 -12.80 -10.94 -1.76
N ALA A 27 -13.05 -10.18 -2.83
CA ALA A 27 -12.00 -9.56 -3.62
C ALA A 27 -11.73 -8.16 -3.06
N VAL A 28 -10.94 -8.06 -1.98
CA VAL A 28 -10.44 -6.77 -1.48
C VAL A 28 -9.26 -6.34 -2.37
N GLY A 29 -9.48 -6.26 -3.68
CA GLY A 29 -8.48 -5.75 -4.61
C GLY A 29 -8.17 -4.30 -4.27
N ILE A 30 -6.97 -4.02 -3.78
CA ILE A 30 -6.50 -2.64 -3.58
C ILE A 30 -6.10 -2.15 -4.96
N ALA A 31 -7.06 -1.54 -5.66
CA ALA A 31 -6.81 -0.91 -6.95
C ALA A 31 -5.88 0.30 -6.74
N VAL A 32 -4.66 0.20 -7.25
CA VAL A 32 -3.68 1.28 -7.17
C VAL A 32 -3.89 2.23 -8.34
N SER A 33 -4.08 3.51 -8.05
CA SER A 33 -4.15 4.55 -9.09
C SER A 33 -2.87 4.58 -9.94
N GLU A 34 -3.00 4.81 -11.24
CA GLU A 34 -1.87 4.89 -12.19
C GLU A 34 -0.83 5.97 -11.83
N ASN A 35 -1.21 6.97 -11.02
CA ASN A 35 -0.30 8.00 -10.53
C ASN A 35 0.67 7.50 -9.44
N ILE A 36 0.39 6.38 -8.78
CA ILE A 36 1.24 5.87 -7.71
C ILE A 36 2.48 5.25 -8.31
N ARG A 37 3.66 5.80 -8.03
CA ARG A 37 4.94 5.29 -8.54
C ARG A 37 5.81 4.67 -7.45
N PHE A 38 5.43 4.86 -6.19
CA PHE A 38 6.18 4.38 -5.04
C PHE A 38 5.25 3.77 -3.99
N ILE A 39 5.55 2.55 -3.59
CA ILE A 39 4.77 1.79 -2.62
C ILE A 39 5.67 1.45 -1.45
N VAL A 40 5.26 1.88 -0.26
CA VAL A 40 5.96 1.59 0.99
C VAL A 40 5.18 0.53 1.74
N VAL A 41 5.84 -0.56 2.09
CA VAL A 41 5.23 -1.68 2.83
C VAL A 41 5.85 -1.73 4.21
N THR A 42 5.04 -1.44 5.22
CA THR A 42 5.45 -1.42 6.62
C THR A 42 4.26 -1.75 7.52
N ASP A 43 4.51 -2.33 8.69
CA ASP A 43 3.50 -2.57 9.73
C ASP A 43 3.23 -1.30 10.56
N GLU A 44 4.15 -0.33 10.52
CA GLU A 44 4.08 0.90 11.32
C GLU A 44 3.40 2.04 10.56
N ASN A 45 2.72 2.92 11.29
CA ASN A 45 2.09 4.12 10.71
C ASN A 45 3.15 5.16 10.31
N PHE A 46 3.75 4.96 9.14
CA PHE A 46 4.85 5.78 8.61
C PHE A 46 4.39 6.94 7.71
N SER A 47 3.12 6.96 7.30
CA SER A 47 2.57 7.84 6.24
C SER A 47 2.66 9.37 6.53
N GLN A 48 2.91 9.77 7.77
CA GLN A 48 3.06 11.17 8.19
C GLN A 48 4.48 11.55 8.66
N SER A 49 5.44 10.63 8.55
CA SER A 49 6.79 10.89 9.05
C SER A 49 7.53 11.91 8.16
N PRO A 50 8.27 12.88 8.74
CA PRO A 50 9.06 13.83 7.96
C PRO A 50 10.11 13.12 7.09
N LEU A 51 10.70 12.03 7.60
CA LEU A 51 11.65 11.21 6.86
C LEU A 51 11.08 10.64 5.54
N LEU A 52 9.78 10.31 5.50
CA LEU A 52 9.13 9.88 4.26
C LEU A 52 9.13 11.04 3.25
N ALA A 53 8.84 12.26 3.70
CA ALA A 53 8.82 13.43 2.83
C ALA A 53 10.21 13.72 2.25
N ASP A 54 11.27 13.61 3.05
CA ASP A 54 12.66 13.72 2.58
C ASP A 54 12.99 12.65 1.54
N ILE A 55 12.62 11.39 1.77
CA ILE A 55 12.87 10.27 0.84
C ILE A 55 12.12 10.47 -0.48
N LEU A 56 10.86 10.89 -0.41
CA LEU A 56 10.06 11.18 -1.60
C LEU A 56 10.64 12.35 -2.40
N LEU A 57 11.09 13.41 -1.72
CA LEU A 57 11.78 14.54 -2.37
C LEU A 57 13.05 14.07 -3.08
N SER A 58 13.82 13.22 -2.42
CA SER A 58 15.03 12.56 -2.93
C SER A 58 14.78 11.70 -4.17
N LEU A 59 13.57 11.16 -4.33
CA LEU A 59 13.12 10.37 -5.47
C LEU A 59 12.35 11.21 -6.51
N GLU A 60 12.25 12.53 -6.31
CA GLU A 60 11.46 13.46 -7.13
C GLU A 60 9.97 13.08 -7.24
N LEU A 61 9.43 12.47 -6.18
CA LEU A 61 8.04 12.03 -6.08
C LEU A 61 7.25 12.92 -5.12
N LYS A 62 5.95 13.09 -5.40
CA LYS A 62 5.05 13.75 -4.45
C LYS A 62 4.49 12.72 -3.47
N LYS A 63 4.00 13.22 -2.34
CA LYS A 63 3.25 12.41 -1.37
C LYS A 63 2.02 11.73 -2.00
N GLU A 64 1.46 12.35 -3.03
CA GLU A 64 0.30 11.86 -3.80
C GLU A 64 0.64 10.64 -4.66
N ASP A 65 1.90 10.53 -5.11
CA ASP A 65 2.42 9.39 -5.89
C ASP A 65 2.87 8.22 -4.99
N CYS A 66 2.73 8.36 -3.67
CA CYS A 66 3.18 7.40 -2.67
C CYS A 66 2.00 6.68 -2.02
N LEU A 67 2.04 5.35 -1.99
CA LEU A 67 1.06 4.52 -1.29
C LEU A 67 1.74 3.78 -0.14
N CYS A 68 1.21 3.93 1.07
CA CYS A 68 1.66 3.16 2.24
C CYS A 68 0.70 1.99 2.47
N LEU A 69 1.22 0.77 2.53
CA LEU A 69 0.47 -0.46 2.72
C LEU A 69 1.07 -1.29 3.84
N ASN A 70 0.23 -2.14 4.43
CA ASN A 70 0.71 -3.19 5.32
C ASN A 70 1.08 -4.46 4.54
N TYR A 71 1.86 -5.32 5.17
CA TYR A 71 2.23 -6.62 4.62
C TYR A 71 1.05 -7.55 4.33
N ASP A 72 -0.07 -7.40 5.04
CA ASP A 72 -1.30 -8.15 4.77
C ASP A 72 -2.10 -7.55 3.59
N GLN A 73 -1.88 -6.27 3.28
CA GLN A 73 -2.60 -5.57 2.22
C GLN A 73 -1.94 -5.80 0.85
N ILE A 74 -0.62 -6.00 0.81
CA ILE A 74 0.12 -6.19 -0.45
C ILE A 74 -0.34 -7.43 -1.23
N GLN A 75 -0.82 -8.48 -0.54
CA GLN A 75 -1.29 -9.72 -1.19
C GLN A 75 -2.55 -9.51 -2.04
N HIS A 76 -3.29 -8.43 -1.79
CA HIS A 76 -4.50 -8.08 -2.51
C HIS A 76 -4.28 -6.89 -3.47
N LEU A 77 -3.02 -6.53 -3.73
CA LEU A 77 -2.69 -5.38 -4.54
C LEU A 77 -2.90 -5.66 -6.02
N GLU A 78 -3.71 -4.84 -6.68
CA GLU A 78 -3.92 -4.91 -8.13
C GLU A 78 -3.22 -3.73 -8.80
N LEU A 79 -2.14 -4.03 -9.52
CA LEU A 79 -1.28 -3.06 -10.18
C LEU A 79 -1.20 -3.34 -11.66
N ASN A 80 -1.40 -2.28 -12.46
CA ASN A 80 -1.38 -2.36 -13.92
C ASN A 80 -0.19 -1.65 -14.55
N HIS A 81 0.70 -1.06 -13.73
CA HIS A 81 1.84 -0.27 -14.16
C HIS A 81 3.08 -0.54 -13.30
N ALA A 82 4.24 -0.13 -13.80
CA ALA A 82 5.51 -0.33 -13.12
C ALA A 82 5.63 0.60 -11.90
N VAL A 83 5.94 0.04 -10.73
CA VAL A 83 6.08 0.79 -9.48
C VAL A 83 7.31 0.37 -8.70
N ARG A 84 7.85 1.29 -7.91
CA ARG A 84 8.96 1.02 -7.02
C ARG A 84 8.43 0.63 -5.65
N TYR A 85 8.97 -0.43 -5.08
CA TYR A 85 8.59 -0.94 -3.77
C TYR A 85 9.68 -0.63 -2.76
N TRP A 86 9.27 -0.24 -1.56
CA TRP A 86 10.15 -0.14 -0.41
C TRP A 86 9.58 -1.00 0.72
N LEU A 87 10.28 -2.07 1.04
CA LEU A 87 9.88 -3.05 2.05
C LEU A 87 10.67 -2.77 3.34
N LEU A 88 9.96 -2.45 4.42
CA LEU A 88 10.52 -2.25 5.75
C LEU A 88 10.05 -3.33 6.72
N ALA A 89 10.94 -4.25 7.07
CA ALA A 89 10.68 -5.23 8.11
C ALA A 89 11.94 -5.54 8.92
N GLU A 90 11.74 -5.85 10.19
CA GLU A 90 12.79 -6.38 11.06
C GLU A 90 13.31 -7.74 10.57
N ASN A 91 12.40 -8.58 10.03
CA ASN A 91 12.71 -9.93 9.59
C ASN A 91 12.84 -10.00 8.06
N ALA A 92 14.03 -10.38 7.59
CA ALA A 92 14.31 -10.60 6.16
C ALA A 92 13.38 -11.65 5.53
N GLU A 93 12.96 -12.67 6.29
CA GLU A 93 11.97 -13.66 5.84
C GLU A 93 10.60 -13.06 5.52
N LYS A 94 10.19 -12.01 6.25
CA LYS A 94 8.92 -11.31 6.00
C LYS A 94 8.99 -10.57 4.66
N ILE A 95 10.15 -9.96 4.37
CA ILE A 95 10.44 -9.33 3.08
C ILE A 95 10.38 -10.38 1.97
N ASP A 96 11.06 -11.52 2.13
CA ASP A 96 11.16 -12.57 1.12
C ASP A 96 9.78 -13.16 0.76
N ARG A 97 8.94 -13.41 1.76
CA ARG A 97 7.55 -13.83 1.57
C ARG A 97 6.71 -12.82 0.80
N THR A 98 7.09 -11.54 0.81
CA THR A 98 6.33 -10.47 0.14
C THR A 98 6.79 -10.11 -1.25
N LEU A 99 8.02 -10.50 -1.61
CA LEU A 99 8.53 -10.40 -2.97
C LEU A 99 7.60 -10.97 -4.06
N PRO A 100 6.98 -12.17 -3.91
CA PRO A 100 6.09 -12.71 -4.93
C PRO A 100 4.80 -11.89 -5.12
N TYR A 101 4.39 -11.09 -4.14
CA TYR A 101 3.22 -10.22 -4.23
C TYR A 101 3.53 -8.87 -4.87
N CYS A 102 4.81 -8.48 -4.99
CA CYS A 102 5.26 -7.26 -5.64
C CYS A 102 5.14 -7.38 -7.18
N THR A 103 3.90 -7.37 -7.69
CA THR A 103 3.62 -7.43 -9.13
C THR A 103 4.02 -6.11 -9.80
N ASN A 104 4.57 -6.17 -11.02
CA ASN A 104 5.07 -5.01 -11.77
C ASN A 104 6.09 -4.15 -10.99
N ALA A 105 6.92 -4.79 -10.16
CA ALA A 105 8.01 -4.11 -9.47
C ALA A 105 9.10 -3.66 -10.45
N GLU A 106 9.21 -2.34 -10.64
CA GLU A 106 10.35 -1.74 -11.33
C GLU A 106 11.61 -1.94 -10.50
N GLN A 107 11.50 -1.69 -9.18
CA GLN A 107 12.60 -1.77 -8.21
C GLN A 107 12.07 -2.16 -6.85
N ILE A 108 12.90 -2.85 -6.05
CA ILE A 108 12.55 -3.28 -4.69
C ILE A 108 13.68 -2.88 -3.74
N TYR A 109 13.44 -1.84 -2.96
CA TYR A 109 14.32 -1.41 -1.88
C TYR A 109 14.01 -2.20 -0.61
N ARG A 110 15.06 -2.55 0.12
CA ARG A 110 14.96 -3.37 1.34
C ARG A 110 15.60 -2.63 2.49
N SER A 111 14.88 -2.48 3.58
CA SER A 111 15.38 -1.86 4.80
C SER A 111 14.87 -2.59 6.04
N LEU A 112 15.61 -2.42 7.12
CA LEU A 112 15.17 -2.84 8.46
C LEU A 112 13.91 -2.07 8.86
N ASP A 113 13.34 -2.46 9.99
CA ASP A 113 12.19 -1.81 10.62
C ASP A 113 12.34 -0.28 10.68
N TYR A 114 11.21 0.44 10.63
CA TYR A 114 11.23 1.90 10.56
C TYR A 114 11.85 2.54 11.80
N ALA A 115 11.61 2.02 13.00
CA ALA A 115 12.24 2.54 14.23
C ALA A 115 13.77 2.45 14.17
N HIS A 116 14.29 1.33 13.67
CA HIS A 116 15.72 1.12 13.48
C HIS A 116 16.27 2.00 12.35
N PHE A 117 15.54 2.11 11.23
CA PHE A 117 15.91 2.96 10.10
C PHE A 117 15.96 4.44 10.48
N GLN A 118 15.05 4.91 11.34
CA GLN A 118 15.03 6.29 11.81
C GLN A 118 16.25 6.60 12.69
N SER A 119 16.59 5.67 13.59
CA SER A 119 17.65 5.84 14.60
C SER A 119 19.05 5.56 14.06
N SER A 120 19.19 4.69 13.06
CA SER A 120 20.48 4.30 12.48
C SER A 120 20.84 5.14 11.25
N SER A 121 21.91 5.92 11.36
CA SER A 121 22.48 6.66 10.22
C SER A 121 23.12 5.74 9.17
N ALA A 122 23.60 4.57 9.57
CA ALA A 122 24.15 3.56 8.66
C ALA A 122 23.04 2.99 7.75
N ALA A 123 21.88 2.66 8.31
CA ALA A 123 20.75 2.12 7.54
C ALA A 123 20.26 3.11 6.46
N LYS A 124 20.23 4.41 6.76
CA LYS A 124 19.90 5.46 5.77
C LYS A 124 20.90 5.52 4.63
N ARG A 125 22.20 5.37 4.94
CA ARG A 125 23.26 5.32 3.92
C ARG A 125 23.14 4.10 3.02
N GLU A 126 22.86 2.93 3.59
CA GLU A 126 22.67 1.70 2.81
C GLU A 126 21.47 1.82 1.85
N PHE A 127 20.35 2.37 2.33
CA PHE A 127 19.21 2.68 1.48
C PHE A 127 19.56 3.66 0.36
N TRP A 128 20.35 4.70 0.67
CA TRP A 128 20.79 5.66 -0.32
C TRP A 128 21.72 5.05 -1.38
N LEU A 129 22.60 4.13 -0.98
CA LEU A 129 23.43 3.35 -1.90
C LEU A 129 22.57 2.44 -2.80
N GLN A 130 21.52 1.81 -2.27
CA GLN A 130 20.59 1.03 -3.09
C GLN A 130 19.90 1.90 -4.15
N ILE A 131 19.52 3.13 -3.80
CA ILE A 131 18.92 4.07 -4.77
C ILE A 131 19.94 4.46 -5.85
N GLN A 132 21.19 4.73 -5.47
CA GLN A 132 22.23 5.11 -6.42
C GLN A 132 22.69 3.98 -7.33
N GLN A 133 22.69 2.72 -6.86
CA GLN A 133 23.07 1.57 -7.69
C GLN A 133 22.10 1.30 -8.84
N VAL A 134 20.94 1.94 -8.82
CA VAL A 134 19.86 1.75 -9.77
C VAL A 134 19.77 2.92 -10.77
N GLN A 135 20.47 4.03 -10.53
CA GLN A 135 20.53 5.18 -11.44
C GLN A 135 21.46 4.97 -12.63
#